data_AF-A0A2E3PED4-F1
#
_entry.id   AF-A0A2E3PED4-F1
#
_cell.length_a   1.000
_cell.length_b   1.000
_cell.length_c   1.000
_cell.angle_alpha   90.00
_cell.angle_beta   90.00
_cell.angle_gamma   90.00
#
_symmetry.space_group_name_H-M   'P 1'
#
loop_
_entity.id
_entity.type
_entity.pdbx_description
1 polymer ?
#
loop_
_entity_poly.entity_id
_entity_poly.type
_entity_poly.pdbx_seq_one_letter_code
_entity_poly.pdbx_strand_id
1 'polypeptide(L)'
;MIAPEDILDMSDLTRDQIAALAEHEHLTDVAAAMLGEYLMHIHKGPQEVMRMISDDMRDALHGGNTDHARVLFATLQAFAAEHPEAARGAAAV
;
A
#
# COMPACT_ATOMS: atom_id res chain seq x y z
N MET A 1 8.31 -4.66 -26.41
CA MET A 1 9.06 -4.98 -25.19
C MET A 1 8.37 -4.24 -24.08
N ILE A 2 8.02 -4.89 -22.98
CA ILE A 2 7.38 -4.25 -21.82
C ILE A 2 8.51 -3.77 -20.91
N ALA A 3 8.51 -2.49 -20.54
CA ALA A 3 9.43 -1.89 -19.60
C ALA A 3 8.92 -2.05 -18.16
N PRO A 4 9.78 -1.96 -17.13
CA PRO A 4 9.37 -2.00 -15.73
C PRO A 4 8.29 -0.94 -15.40
N GLU A 5 8.41 0.25 -15.99
CA GLU A 5 7.43 1.33 -15.81
C GLU A 5 6.03 0.96 -16.32
N ASP A 6 5.96 0.22 -17.43
CA ASP A 6 4.68 -0.27 -17.96
C ASP A 6 4.01 -1.22 -16.96
N ILE A 7 4.78 -1.97 -16.16
CA ILE A 7 4.25 -2.88 -15.13
C ILE A 7 3.69 -2.09 -13.95
N LEU A 8 4.37 -1.01 -13.55
CA LEU A 8 3.91 -0.14 -12.47
C LEU A 8 2.61 0.59 -12.86
N ASP A 9 2.55 1.08 -14.10
CA ASP A 9 1.39 1.84 -14.61
C ASP A 9 0.16 0.95 -14.90
N MET A 10 0.33 -0.38 -14.95
CA MET A 10 -0.74 -1.36 -15.11
C MET A 10 -1.31 -1.87 -13.77
N SER A 11 -0.70 -1.52 -12.64
CA SER A 11 -1.19 -1.92 -11.32
C SER A 11 -2.40 -1.09 -10.92
N ASP A 12 -3.34 -1.71 -10.19
CA ASP A 12 -4.42 -1.01 -9.50
C ASP A 12 -3.93 -0.09 -8.35
N LEU A 13 -2.62 -0.02 -8.11
CA LEU A 13 -2.00 0.84 -7.09
C LEU A 13 -1.22 2.00 -7.69
N THR A 14 -1.23 3.14 -6.99
CA THR A 14 -0.38 4.29 -7.31
C THR A 14 1.09 4.03 -6.92
N ARG A 15 2.02 4.82 -7.46
CA ARG A 15 3.47 4.67 -7.18
C ARG A 15 3.81 4.80 -5.70
N ASP A 16 3.13 5.70 -4.98
CA ASP A 16 3.34 5.86 -3.54
C ASP A 16 2.83 4.66 -2.75
N GLN A 17 1.74 4.02 -3.19
CA GLN A 17 1.21 2.80 -2.59
C GLN A 17 2.13 1.60 -2.88
N ILE A 18 2.65 1.50 -4.11
CA ILE A 18 3.63 0.47 -4.48
C ILE A 18 4.91 0.64 -3.65
N ALA A 19 5.41 1.87 -3.49
CA ALA A 19 6.58 2.16 -2.68
C ALA A 19 6.37 1.77 -1.21
N ALA A 20 5.18 2.02 -0.65
CA ALA A 20 4.84 1.60 0.71
C ALA A 20 4.84 0.05 0.86
N LEU A 21 4.30 -0.68 -0.12
CA LEU A 21 4.37 -2.15 -0.13
C LEU A 21 5.80 -2.68 -0.29
N ALA A 22 6.59 -2.03 -1.15
CA ALA A 22 7.99 -2.37 -1.38
C ALA A 22 8.81 -2.22 -0.09
N GLU A 23 8.56 -1.15 0.66
CA GLU A 23 9.17 -0.91 1.96
C GLU A 23 8.78 -1.97 2.99
N HIS A 24 7.47 -2.24 3.15
CA HIS A 24 6.95 -3.19 4.14
C HIS A 24 7.49 -4.61 3.95
N GLU A 25 7.42 -5.12 2.72
CA GLU A 25 7.78 -6.51 2.39
C GLU A 25 9.25 -6.66 1.96
N HIS A 26 10.00 -5.57 1.95
CA HIS A 26 11.39 -5.51 1.46
C HIS A 26 11.54 -6.03 0.02
N LEU A 27 10.64 -5.60 -0.85
CA LEU A 27 10.58 -5.99 -2.26
C LEU A 27 11.09 -4.86 -3.16
N THR A 28 11.41 -5.21 -4.41
CA THR A 28 11.57 -4.19 -5.47
C THR A 28 10.20 -3.66 -5.88
N ASP A 29 10.12 -2.41 -6.38
CA ASP A 29 8.88 -1.79 -6.86
C ASP A 29 8.07 -2.68 -7.81
N VAL A 30 8.72 -3.36 -8.76
CA VAL A 30 8.04 -4.27 -9.70
C VAL A 30 7.40 -5.46 -8.97
N ALA A 31 8.09 -6.03 -7.99
CA ALA A 31 7.57 -7.15 -7.20
C ALA A 31 6.45 -6.69 -6.26
N ALA A 32 6.56 -5.49 -5.69
CA ALA A 32 5.51 -4.87 -4.88
C ALA A 32 4.26 -4.54 -5.71
N ALA A 33 4.43 -4.05 -6.95
CA ALA A 33 3.32 -3.82 -7.87
C ALA A 33 2.58 -5.12 -8.21
N MET A 34 3.32 -6.20 -8.48
CA MET A 34 2.73 -7.53 -8.72
C MET A 34 2.00 -8.08 -7.48
N LEU A 35 2.56 -7.88 -6.27
CA LEU A 35 1.90 -8.26 -5.02
C LEU A 35 0.62 -7.44 -4.81
N GLY A 36 0.70 -6.13 -4.99
CA GLY A 36 -0.42 -5.20 -4.90
C GLY A 36 -1.55 -5.59 -5.84
N GLU A 37 -1.24 -5.77 -7.12
CA GLU A 37 -2.18 -6.25 -8.13
C GLU A 37 -2.86 -7.56 -7.70
N TYR A 38 -2.09 -8.54 -7.24
CA TYR A 38 -2.66 -9.79 -6.74
C TYR A 38 -3.59 -9.56 -5.54
N LEU A 39 -3.20 -8.73 -4.57
CA LEU A 39 -4.01 -8.41 -3.40
C LEU A 39 -5.32 -7.72 -3.80
N MET A 40 -5.30 -6.82 -4.79
CA MET A 40 -6.50 -6.13 -5.26
C MET A 40 -7.57 -7.08 -5.82
N HIS A 41 -7.20 -8.27 -6.30
CA HIS A 41 -8.11 -9.26 -6.88
C HIS A 41 -8.51 -10.41 -5.95
N ILE A 42 -8.06 -10.43 -4.70
CA ILE A 42 -8.45 -11.45 -3.71
C ILE A 42 -9.37 -10.92 -2.62
N HIS A 43 -10.14 -11.83 -2.03
CA HIS A 43 -10.99 -11.49 -0.90
C HIS A 43 -10.15 -11.00 0.29
N LYS A 44 -10.51 -9.84 0.82
CA LYS A 44 -9.79 -9.10 1.89
C LYS A 44 -8.42 -8.54 1.51
N GLY A 45 -7.99 -8.60 0.25
CA GLY A 45 -6.66 -8.11 -0.11
C GLY A 45 -6.48 -6.59 -0.01
N PRO A 46 -7.46 -5.74 -0.38
CA PRO A 46 -7.36 -4.30 -0.12
C PRO A 46 -7.21 -3.95 1.37
N GLN A 47 -7.81 -4.76 2.26
CA GLN A 47 -7.65 -4.62 3.71
C GLN A 47 -6.22 -4.95 4.14
N GLU A 48 -5.56 -5.93 3.52
CA GLU A 48 -4.16 -6.24 3.80
C GLU A 48 -3.23 -5.12 3.32
N VAL A 49 -3.46 -4.54 2.14
CA VAL A 49 -2.69 -3.36 1.67
C VAL A 49 -2.83 -2.21 2.67
N MET A 50 -4.05 -1.91 3.10
CA MET A 50 -4.31 -0.88 4.11
C MET A 50 -3.60 -1.19 5.44
N ARG A 51 -3.57 -2.46 5.85
CA ARG A 51 -2.90 -2.90 7.08
C ARG A 51 -1.38 -2.70 6.98
N MET A 52 -0.75 -3.10 5.88
CA MET A 52 0.69 -2.91 5.65
C MET A 52 1.09 -1.44 5.81
N ILE A 53 0.42 -0.53 5.09
CA ILE A 53 0.70 0.92 5.17
C ILE A 53 0.46 1.46 6.59
N SER A 54 -0.58 0.96 7.28
CA SER A 54 -0.91 1.39 8.64
C SER A 54 0.10 0.90 9.68
N ASP A 55 0.65 -0.31 9.50
CA ASP A 55 1.66 -0.90 10.37
C ASP A 55 2.99 -0.12 10.24
N ASP A 56 3.43 0.17 9.02
CA ASP A 56 4.63 1.01 8.80
C ASP A 56 4.47 2.42 9.35
N MET A 57 3.28 3.01 9.20
CA MET A 57 2.99 4.33 9.74
C MET A 57 3.12 4.31 11.27
N ARG A 58 2.64 3.25 11.92
CA ARG A 58 2.76 3.08 13.37
C ARG A 58 4.21 2.93 13.80
N ASP A 59 4.99 2.14 13.07
CA ASP A 59 6.41 1.93 13.37
C ASP A 59 7.23 3.21 13.16
N ALA A 60 6.93 3.98 12.11
CA ALA A 60 7.52 5.30 11.88
C ALA A 60 7.21 6.27 13.02
N LEU A 61 5.97 6.29 13.51
CA LEU A 61 5.57 7.12 14.66
C LEU A 61 6.28 6.68 15.94
N HIS A 62 6.38 5.37 16.21
CA HIS A 62 7.09 4.84 17.37
C HIS A 62 8.59 5.12 17.32
N GLY A 63 9.19 5.09 16.13
CA GLY A 63 10.59 5.44 15.90
C GLY A 63 10.88 6.95 15.92
N GLY A 64 9.85 7.80 16.03
CA GLY A 64 9.99 9.25 15.98
C GLY A 64 10.24 9.83 14.59
N ASN A 65 10.08 9.03 13.53
CA ASN A 65 10.21 9.46 12.14
C ASN A 65 8.90 10.07 11.63
N THR A 66 8.59 11.28 12.13
CA THR A 66 7.32 11.95 11.83
C THR A 66 7.16 12.36 10.37
N ASP A 67 8.27 12.64 9.68
CA ASP A 67 8.24 12.99 8.25
C ASP A 67 7.82 11.79 7.40
N HIS A 68 8.40 10.63 7.67
CA HIS A 68 8.03 9.40 6.98
C HIS A 68 6.59 8.96 7.32
N ALA A 69 6.20 9.05 8.60
CA ALA A 69 4.82 8.79 9.02
C ALA A 69 3.81 9.70 8.29
N ARG A 70 4.17 10.96 8.00
CA ARG A 70 3.32 11.89 7.24
C ARG A 70 3.16 11.47 5.78
N VAL A 71 4.22 10.95 5.15
CA VAL A 71 4.14 10.38 3.80
C VAL A 71 3.19 9.18 3.80
N LEU A 72 3.40 8.22 4.69
CA LEU A 72 2.55 7.04 4.81
C LEU A 72 1.09 7.38 5.12
N PHE A 73 0.84 8.40 5.94
CA PHE A 73 -0.52 8.89 6.20
C PHE A 73 -1.21 9.43 4.93
N ALA A 74 -0.48 10.18 4.09
CA ALA A 74 -1.02 10.67 2.82
C ALA A 74 -1.31 9.51 1.87
N THR A 75 -0.40 8.53 1.76
CA THR A 75 -0.58 7.31 0.98
C THR A 75 -1.81 6.52 1.45
N LEU A 76 -1.95 6.33 2.76
CA LEU A 76 -3.08 5.64 3.37
C LEU A 76 -4.41 6.35 3.10
N GLN A 77 -4.43 7.68 3.15
CA GLN A 77 -5.61 8.47 2.85
C GLN A 77 -6.03 8.32 1.38
N ALA A 78 -5.07 8.39 0.45
CA ALA A 78 -5.33 8.20 -0.98
C ALA A 78 -5.89 6.80 -1.23
N PHE A 79 -5.24 5.77 -0.66
CA PHE A 79 -5.70 4.38 -0.78
C PHE A 79 -7.12 4.17 -0.23
N ALA A 80 -7.43 4.76 0.94
CA ALA A 80 -8.77 4.66 1.52
C ALA A 80 -9.86 5.37 0.69
N ALA A 81 -9.50 6.42 -0.05
CA ALA A 81 -10.41 7.13 -0.94
C ALA A 81 -10.70 6.32 -2.22
N GLU A 82 -9.69 5.61 -2.74
CA GLU A 82 -9.80 4.72 -3.91
C GLU A 82 -10.50 3.40 -3.56
N HIS A 83 -10.26 2.86 -2.36
CA HIS A 83 -10.75 1.56 -1.89
C HIS A 83 -11.52 1.66 -0.56
N PRO A 84 -12.73 2.25 -0.53
CA PRO A 84 -13.50 2.43 0.70
C PRO A 84 -13.89 1.11 1.38
N GLU A 85 -13.92 0.00 0.66
CA GLU A 85 -14.12 -1.36 1.18
C GLU A 85 -13.00 -1.82 2.13
N ALA A 86 -11.78 -1.32 1.95
CA ALA A 86 -10.66 -1.61 2.84
C ALA A 86 -10.93 -1.03 4.24
N ALA A 87 -11.44 0.20 4.32
CA ALA A 87 -11.79 0.85 5.58
C ALA A 87 -12.98 0.20 6.29
N ARG A 88 -13.96 -0.31 5.53
CA ARG A 88 -15.19 -0.92 6.09
C ARG A 88 -14.95 -2.27 6.77
N GLY A 89 -13.89 -2.99 6.39
CA GLY A 89 -13.52 -4.27 7.00
C GLY A 89 -12.97 -4.16 8.43
N ALA A 90 -12.41 -3.00 8.80
CA ALA A 90 -11.83 -2.77 10.13
C ALA A 90 -12.88 -2.65 11.26
N ALA A 91 -14.15 -2.38 10.92
CA ALA A 91 -15.23 -2.19 11.89
C ALA A 91 -16.03 -3.48 12.20
N ALA A 92 -15.66 -4.62 11.61
CA ALA A 92 -16.41 -5.87 11.73
C ALA A 92 -15.55 -7.00 12.34
N VAL A 93 -15.02 -6.78 13.55
CA VAL A 93 -14.65 -7.82 14.52
C VAL A 93 -14.89 -7.31 15.93
#